data_AF-A0A2V6WY30-F1
#
_entry.id   AF-A0A2V6WY30-F1
#
_cell.length_a   1.000
_cell.length_b   1.000
_cell.length_c   1.000
_cell.angle_alpha   90.00
_cell.angle_beta   90.00
_cell.angle_gamma   90.00
#
_symmetry.space_group_name_H-M   'P 1'
#
loop_
_entity.id
_entity.type
_entity.pdbx_description
1 polymer ?
#
loop_
_entity_poly.entity_id
_entity_poly.type
_entity_poly.pdbx_seq_one_letter_code
_entity_poly.pdbx_strand_id
1 'polypeptide(L)'
;MKRTMLLTLALSLLAGSALAEVCLSPYVKRLQGPEKVLYVWSVAADPAGQDGLAVVDVALPSATYGQVVNFVPVGPAGNEPHHMGFTDDRAKLWAG
;
A
#
# COMPACT_ATOMS: atom_id res chain seq x y z
N MET A 1 30.92 -21.71 27.75
CA MET A 1 31.45 -21.05 26.53
C MET A 1 30.88 -21.68 25.26
N LYS A 2 31.26 -22.91 24.87
CA LYS A 2 30.77 -23.54 23.63
C LYS A 2 29.25 -23.74 23.57
N ARG A 3 28.62 -24.21 24.65
CA ARG A 3 27.15 -24.38 24.73
C ARG A 3 26.38 -23.07 24.71
N THR A 4 26.92 -22.05 25.38
CA THR A 4 26.35 -20.70 25.40
C THR A 4 26.36 -20.07 24.02
N MET A 5 27.44 -20.28 23.26
CA MET A 5 27.62 -19.80 21.89
C MET A 5 26.71 -20.51 20.88
N LEU A 6 26.46 -21.81 21.04
CA LEU A 6 25.47 -22.53 20.23
C LEU A 6 24.04 -22.02 20.48
N LEU A 7 23.70 -21.69 21.73
CA LEU A 7 22.36 -21.23 22.09
C LEU A 7 22.07 -19.84 21.52
N THR A 8 23.05 -18.92 21.55
CA THR A 8 22.91 -17.60 20.92
C THR A 8 22.80 -17.69 19.39
N LEU A 9 23.58 -18.56 18.75
CA LEU A 9 23.50 -18.75 17.30
C LEU A 9 22.14 -19.34 16.86
N ALA A 10 21.62 -20.30 17.62
CA ALA A 10 20.29 -20.87 17.37
C ALA A 10 19.17 -19.82 17.54
N LEU A 11 19.27 -18.93 18.52
CA LEU A 11 18.28 -17.88 18.76
C LEU A 11 18.29 -16.81 17.65
N SER A 12 19.46 -16.48 17.09
CA SER A 12 19.57 -15.56 15.95
C SER A 12 19.01 -16.12 14.65
N LEU A 13 18.97 -17.45 14.48
CA LEU A 13 18.37 -18.11 13.31
C LEU A 13 16.83 -18.17 13.39
N LEU A 14 16.27 -18.05 14.59
CA LEU A 14 14.81 -17.97 14.84
C LEU A 14 14.27 -16.55 14.77
N ALA A 15 15.14 -15.53 14.83
CA ALA A 15 14.77 -14.15 14.58
C ALA A 15 14.54 -13.98 13.08
N GLY A 16 13.33 -14.35 12.61
CA GLY A 16 12.92 -14.14 11.23
C GLY A 16 13.15 -12.69 10.82
N SER A 17 13.69 -12.49 9.62
CA SER A 17 13.97 -11.18 9.06
C SER A 17 12.68 -10.36 9.06
N ALA A 18 12.56 -9.39 9.96
CA ALA A 18 11.53 -8.36 9.90
C ALA A 18 11.89 -7.41 8.75
N LEU A 19 11.74 -7.90 7.51
CA LEU A 19 11.82 -7.07 6.32
C LEU A 19 10.53 -6.27 6.24
N ALA A 20 10.44 -5.23 7.07
CA ALA A 20 9.49 -4.16 6.84
C ALA A 20 9.81 -3.58 5.46
N GLU A 21 8.83 -3.60 4.57
CA GLU A 21 8.91 -2.88 3.32
C GLU A 21 9.01 -1.39 3.69
N VAL A 22 10.01 -0.70 3.16
CA VAL A 22 10.18 0.73 3.44
C VAL A 22 8.87 1.41 3.06
N CYS A 23 8.30 2.21 3.97
CA CYS A 23 7.00 2.89 3.84
C CYS A 23 5.74 2.10 4.24
N LEU A 24 5.83 0.88 4.78
CA LEU A 24 4.69 0.19 5.41
C LEU A 24 4.91 -0.08 6.90
N SER A 25 3.86 0.10 7.70
CA SER A 25 3.85 -0.27 9.12
C SER A 25 4.18 -1.76 9.30
N PRO A 26 4.95 -2.16 10.34
CA PRO A 26 5.25 -3.56 10.63
C PRO A 26 4.00 -4.38 10.98
N TYR A 27 2.88 -3.73 11.26
CA TYR A 27 1.59 -4.36 11.59
C TYR A 27 0.72 -4.62 10.36
N VAL A 28 1.04 -4.01 9.22
CA VAL A 28 0.27 -4.23 7.99
C VAL A 28 0.58 -5.61 7.44
N LYS A 29 -0.47 -6.44 7.26
CA LYS A 29 -0.34 -7.78 6.69
C LYS A 29 0.44 -7.72 5.38
N ARG A 30 1.57 -8.43 5.25
CA ARG A 30 2.31 -8.47 3.96
C ARG A 30 1.57 -9.35 2.95
N LEU A 31 1.38 -8.83 1.74
CA LEU A 31 0.90 -9.61 0.59
C LEU A 31 2.10 -9.99 -0.29
N GLN A 32 1.95 -11.05 -1.06
CA GLN A 32 2.99 -11.53 -1.99
C GLN A 32 2.46 -11.55 -3.42
N GLY A 33 3.38 -11.39 -4.37
CA GLY A 33 3.11 -11.40 -5.79
C GLY A 33 2.84 -10.00 -6.37
N PRO A 34 2.80 -9.88 -7.72
CA PRO A 34 2.56 -8.61 -8.39
C PRO A 34 1.16 -8.07 -8.10
N GLU A 35 1.07 -6.76 -7.91
CA GLU A 35 -0.16 -6.02 -7.76
C GLU A 35 -1.00 -6.08 -9.04
N LYS A 36 -2.32 -6.02 -8.89
CA LYS A 36 -3.26 -5.97 -10.01
C LYS A 36 -3.93 -4.60 -10.15
N VAL A 37 -3.93 -3.82 -9.08
CA VAL A 37 -4.50 -2.47 -9.03
C VAL A 37 -3.56 -1.53 -8.29
N LEU A 38 -3.50 -0.30 -8.76
CA LEU A 38 -2.85 0.82 -8.09
C LEU A 38 -3.92 1.85 -7.72
N TYR A 39 -3.94 2.25 -6.46
CA TYR A 39 -4.80 3.32 -5.96
C TYR A 39 -4.03 4.64 -5.98
N VAL A 40 -4.58 5.68 -6.60
CA VAL A 40 -3.96 7.00 -6.73
C VAL A 40 -4.88 8.06 -6.12
N TRP A 41 -4.42 8.68 -5.03
CA TRP A 41 -5.10 9.80 -4.39
C TRP A 41 -4.86 11.06 -5.20
N SER A 42 -5.91 11.54 -5.87
CA SER A 42 -5.79 12.43 -7.02
C SER A 42 -6.45 13.77 -6.77
N VAL A 43 -5.71 14.85 -7.02
CA VAL A 43 -6.22 16.22 -7.09
C VAL A 43 -6.86 16.46 -8.46
N ALA A 44 -8.03 17.11 -8.48
CA ALA A 44 -8.67 17.51 -9.72
C ALA A 44 -7.81 18.52 -10.50
N ALA A 45 -7.71 18.35 -11.82
CA ALA A 45 -7.00 19.29 -12.68
C ALA A 45 -7.76 20.63 -12.84
N ASP A 46 -9.10 20.56 -12.86
CA ASP A 46 -9.96 21.73 -12.73
C ASP A 46 -10.18 22.01 -11.23
N PRO A 47 -9.88 23.23 -10.74
CA PRO A 47 -10.17 23.61 -9.36
C PRO A 47 -11.64 23.50 -8.95
N ALA A 48 -12.58 23.49 -9.90
CA ALA A 48 -14.00 23.23 -9.66
C ALA A 48 -14.36 21.73 -9.72
N GLY A 49 -13.43 20.88 -10.14
CA GLY A 49 -13.58 19.44 -10.24
C GLY A 49 -13.50 18.74 -8.87
N GLN A 50 -13.88 17.46 -8.86
CA GLN A 50 -13.85 16.65 -7.65
C GLN A 50 -12.54 15.88 -7.54
N ASP A 51 -11.89 16.04 -6.40
CA ASP A 51 -10.80 15.15 -5.99
C ASP A 51 -11.33 13.73 -5.77
N GLY A 52 -10.44 12.75 -5.81
CA GLY A 52 -10.86 11.37 -5.59
C GLY A 52 -9.77 10.33 -5.72
N LEU A 53 -10.21 9.08 -5.56
CA LEU A 53 -9.37 7.91 -5.69
C LEU A 53 -9.51 7.32 -7.09
N ALA A 54 -8.48 7.46 -7.92
CA ALA A 54 -8.38 6.72 -9.17
C ALA A 54 -7.89 5.29 -8.88
N VAL A 55 -8.56 4.31 -9.48
CA VAL A 55 -8.16 2.90 -9.46
C VAL A 55 -7.60 2.56 -10.83
N VAL A 56 -6.30 2.31 -10.89
CA VAL A 56 -5.56 2.02 -12.12
C VAL A 56 -5.31 0.53 -12.20
N ASP A 57 -5.58 -0.07 -13.36
CA ASP A 57 -5.23 -1.46 -13.62
C ASP A 57 -3.72 -1.57 -13.92
N VAL A 58 -3.03 -2.39 -13.13
CA VAL A 58 -1.59 -2.65 -13.26
C VAL A 58 -1.28 -4.13 -13.40
N ALA A 59 -2.28 -4.96 -13.70
CA ALA A 59 -2.05 -6.36 -14.00
C ALA A 59 -1.41 -6.49 -15.39
N LEU A 60 -0.15 -6.93 -15.47
CA LEU A 60 0.62 -7.06 -16.72
C LEU A 60 -0.13 -7.72 -17.90
N PRO A 61 -0.93 -8.79 -17.73
CA PRO A 61 -1.64 -9.40 -18.86
C PRO A 61 -2.95 -8.70 -19.23
N SER A 62 -3.34 -7.62 -18.56
CA SER A 62 -4.64 -6.98 -18.75
C SER A 62 -4.70 -6.15 -20.03
N ALA A 63 -5.83 -6.22 -20.75
CA ALA A 63 -6.12 -5.38 -21.90
C ALA A 63 -6.29 -3.89 -21.53
N THR A 64 -6.57 -3.61 -20.26
CA THR A 64 -6.72 -2.25 -19.70
C THR A 64 -5.51 -1.83 -18.87
N TYR A 65 -4.37 -2.50 -18.99
CA TYR A 65 -3.15 -2.14 -18.27
C TYR A 65 -2.81 -0.65 -18.47
N GLY A 66 -2.59 0.06 -17.37
CA GLY A 66 -2.28 1.49 -17.33
C GLY A 66 -3.51 2.40 -17.42
N GLN A 67 -4.72 1.87 -17.51
CA GLN A 67 -5.95 2.66 -17.57
C GLN A 67 -6.62 2.80 -16.21
N VAL A 68 -7.33 3.92 -16.01
CA VAL A 68 -8.25 4.10 -14.88
C VAL A 68 -9.49 3.25 -15.12
N VAL A 69 -9.68 2.23 -14.28
CA VAL A 69 -10.81 1.29 -14.37
C VAL A 69 -11.94 1.65 -13.40
N ASN A 70 -11.69 2.50 -12.41
CA ASN A 70 -12.69 3.06 -11.54
C ASN A 70 -12.23 4.41 -10.97
N PHE A 71 -13.19 5.26 -10.58
CA PHE A 71 -12.93 6.51 -9.89
C PHE A 71 -13.94 6.71 -8.75
N VAL A 72 -13.43 6.98 -7.54
CA VAL A 72 -14.26 7.25 -6.36
C VAL A 72 -14.13 8.72 -5.97
N PRO A 73 -15.12 9.57 -6.26
CA PRO A 73 -15.10 10.98 -5.87
C PRO A 73 -15.33 11.11 -4.36
N VAL A 74 -14.65 12.07 -3.72
CA VAL A 74 -14.81 12.32 -2.27
C VAL A 74 -15.70 13.51 -1.92
N GLY A 75 -16.29 14.15 -2.91
CA GLY A 75 -17.32 15.17 -2.73
C GLY A 75 -16.87 16.56 -3.15
N PRO A 76 -16.85 17.57 -2.28
CA PRO A 76 -16.53 18.96 -2.63
C PRO A 76 -15.11 19.09 -3.20
N ALA A 77 -14.83 20.19 -3.91
CA ALA A 77 -13.48 20.48 -4.39
C ALA A 77 -12.56 20.97 -3.25
N GLY A 78 -11.24 20.86 -3.45
CA GLY A 78 -10.23 21.46 -2.57
C GLY A 78 -9.94 20.64 -1.31
N ASN A 79 -9.93 19.31 -1.39
CA ASN A 79 -9.58 18.43 -0.26
C ASN A 79 -8.06 18.26 -0.09
N GLU A 80 -7.26 18.83 -0.99
CA GLU A 80 -5.79 18.72 -1.01
C GLU A 80 -5.24 17.28 -0.88
N PRO A 81 -5.68 16.32 -1.74
CA PRO A 81 -5.16 14.95 -1.71
C PRO A 81 -3.63 14.85 -1.63
N HIS A 82 -3.10 14.25 -0.56
CA HIS A 82 -1.66 14.10 -0.39
C HIS A 82 -1.22 12.71 0.09
N HIS A 83 -1.81 12.20 1.18
CA HIS A 83 -1.40 10.94 1.77
C HIS A 83 -2.59 10.01 2.01
N MET A 84 -2.34 8.72 1.81
CA MET A 84 -3.30 7.66 2.07
C MET A 84 -2.59 6.38 2.51
N GLY A 85 -3.32 5.49 3.19
CA GLY A 85 -2.79 4.23 3.68
C GLY A 85 -3.88 3.22 4.00
N PHE A 86 -3.48 1.95 4.11
CA PHE A 86 -4.39 0.88 4.53
C PHE A 86 -4.49 0.81 6.06
N THR A 87 -5.63 0.31 6.56
CA THR A 87 -5.69 -0.27 7.90
C THR A 87 -4.77 -1.50 8.00
N ASP A 88 -4.38 -1.89 9.22
CA ASP A 88 -3.44 -3.01 9.44
C ASP A 88 -3.93 -4.34 8.81
N ASP A 89 -5.25 -4.56 8.83
CA ASP A 89 -5.91 -5.72 8.20
C ASP A 89 -6.11 -5.59 6.69
N ARG A 90 -5.76 -4.45 6.09
CA ARG A 90 -5.98 -4.05 4.69
C ARG A 90 -7.44 -4.05 4.24
N ALA A 91 -8.40 -4.05 5.17
CA ALA A 91 -9.81 -4.05 4.82
C ALA A 91 -10.31 -2.67 4.36
N LYS A 92 -9.63 -1.59 4.75
CA LYS A 92 -10.00 -0.21 4.42
C LYS A 92 -8.79 0.60 3.98
N LEU A 93 -9.07 1.60 3.15
CA LEU A 93 -8.13 2.66 2.79
C LEU A 93 -8.57 3.95 3.47
N TRP A 94 -7.63 4.62 4.14
CA TRP A 94 -7.81 5.94 4.74
C TRP A 94 -7.01 6.96 3.94
N ALA A 95 -7.65 8.07 3.59
CA ALA A 95 -7.06 9.15 2.82
C ALA A 95 -7.39 10.49 3.47
N GLY A 96 -6.46 11.43 3.35
CA GLY A 96 -6.59 12.81 3.84
C GLY A 96 -5.71 13.77 3.05
#